data_AF-A0A9D1MXJ6-F1
#
_entry.id   AF-A0A9D1MXJ6-F1
#
_cell.length_a   1.000
_cell.length_b   1.000
_cell.length_c   1.000
_cell.angle_alpha   90.00
_cell.angle_beta   90.00
_cell.angle_gamma   90.00
#
_symmetry.space_group_name_H-M   'P 1'
#
loop_
_entity.id
_entity.type
_entity.pdbx_description
1 polymer ?
#
loop_
_entity_poly.entity_id
_entity_poly.type
_entity_poly.pdbx_seq_one_letter_code
_entity_poly.pdbx_strand_id
1 'polypeptide(L)'
;MKIEKIIPFLSKDDLREVAQNILNGELDLNLTMILPFMNEKDVDDICSQVAENPELLSKVNMAAMYPFASEECIDKIFLAGITNGKTDNAALPFVSDECLHRLVEDYLQNDSVEFEIDQLYPFLDEEDIRLLFKTYIKRHRKKTSDNEQ
;
A
#
# COMPACT_ATOMS: atom_id res chain seq x y z
N MET A 1 6.02 -17.80 32.20
CA MET A 1 5.62 -18.27 30.86
C MET A 1 5.95 -17.18 29.86
N LYS A 2 6.47 -17.49 28.67
CA LYS A 2 6.78 -16.51 27.62
C LYS A 2 5.76 -16.68 26.49
N ILE A 3 4.86 -15.71 26.31
CA ILE A 3 3.76 -15.83 25.34
C ILE A 3 4.28 -15.96 23.90
N GLU A 4 5.43 -15.35 23.61
CA GLU A 4 6.09 -15.39 22.31
C GLU A 4 6.45 -16.82 21.90
N LYS A 5 6.65 -17.73 22.88
CA LYS A 5 6.93 -19.14 22.62
C LYS A 5 5.66 -19.96 22.33
N ILE A 6 4.49 -19.43 22.63
CA ILE A 6 3.19 -20.11 22.46
C ILE A 6 2.51 -19.66 21.17
N ILE A 7 2.70 -18.41 20.73
CA ILE A 7 2.12 -17.82 19.51
C ILE A 7 2.11 -18.79 18.31
N PRO A 8 3.23 -19.47 17.94
CA PRO A 8 3.24 -20.36 16.76
C PRO A 8 2.32 -21.58 16.85
N PHE A 9 1.82 -21.91 18.05
CA PHE A 9 0.97 -23.06 18.33
C PHE A 9 -0.49 -22.68 18.56
N LEU A 10 -0.83 -21.39 18.55
CA LEU A 10 -2.19 -20.90 18.68
C LEU A 10 -2.99 -21.16 17.38
N SER A 11 -4.30 -21.37 17.51
CA SER A 11 -5.18 -21.46 16.36
C SER A 11 -5.36 -20.08 15.70
N LYS A 12 -5.93 -20.04 14.49
CA LYS A 12 -6.23 -18.77 13.83
C LYS A 12 -7.23 -17.93 14.62
N ASP A 13 -8.24 -18.58 15.21
CA ASP A 13 -9.24 -17.92 16.07
C ASP A 13 -8.58 -17.34 17.33
N ASP A 14 -7.68 -18.08 17.97
CA ASP A 14 -6.94 -17.58 19.14
C ASP A 14 -6.07 -16.37 18.78
N LEU A 15 -5.39 -16.41 17.62
CA LEU A 15 -4.56 -15.29 17.15
C LEU A 15 -5.40 -14.06 16.82
N ARG A 16 -6.59 -14.25 16.24
CA ARG A 16 -7.57 -13.18 16.04
C ARG A 16 -8.01 -12.57 17.37
N GLU A 17 -8.30 -13.39 18.38
CA GLU A 17 -8.64 -12.90 19.73
C GLU A 17 -7.48 -12.09 20.36
N VAL A 18 -6.25 -12.60 20.27
CA VAL A 18 -5.05 -11.88 20.74
C VAL A 18 -4.92 -10.52 20.02
N ALA A 19 -5.12 -10.48 18.70
CA ALA A 19 -5.09 -9.25 17.93
C ALA A 19 -6.12 -8.23 18.43
N GLN A 20 -7.36 -8.67 18.65
CA GLN A 20 -8.45 -7.82 19.13
C GLN A 20 -8.18 -7.29 20.54
N ASN A 21 -7.65 -8.11 21.44
CA ASN A 21 -7.28 -7.68 22.79
C ASN A 21 -6.15 -6.64 22.77
N ILE A 22 -5.20 -6.75 21.84
CA ILE A 22 -4.17 -5.72 21.61
C ILE A 22 -4.81 -4.41 21.13
N LEU A 23 -5.68 -4.48 20.12
CA LEU A 23 -6.36 -3.30 19.56
C LEU A 23 -7.27 -2.61 20.57
N ASN A 24 -7.90 -3.35 21.47
CA ASN A 24 -8.71 -2.81 22.57
C ASN A 24 -7.86 -2.25 23.73
N GLY A 25 -6.55 -2.52 23.74
CA GLY A 25 -5.64 -2.11 24.83
C GLY A 25 -5.76 -2.97 26.09
N GLU A 26 -6.39 -4.14 25.98
CA GLU A 26 -6.52 -5.12 27.05
C GLU A 26 -5.25 -5.97 27.22
N LEU A 27 -4.43 -6.03 26.16
CA LEU A 27 -3.18 -6.78 26.13
C LEU A 27 -2.02 -5.90 25.64
N ASP A 28 -1.02 -5.70 26.50
CA ASP A 28 0.21 -4.96 26.17
C ASP A 28 1.20 -5.87 25.44
N LEU A 29 0.91 -6.14 24.16
CA LEU A 29 1.78 -6.87 23.25
C LEU A 29 1.83 -6.16 21.90
N ASN A 30 2.94 -6.34 21.20
CA ASN A 30 3.09 -5.84 19.84
C ASN A 30 2.42 -6.78 18.83
N LEU A 31 1.46 -6.23 18.07
CA LEU A 31 0.73 -6.96 17.02
C LEU A 31 1.66 -7.65 16.01
N THR A 32 2.81 -7.04 15.69
CA THR A 32 3.80 -7.61 14.75
C THR A 32 4.31 -8.99 15.14
N MET A 33 4.23 -9.38 16.41
CA MET A 33 4.67 -10.70 16.87
C MET A 33 3.75 -11.83 16.39
N ILE A 34 2.47 -11.52 16.14
CA ILE A 34 1.48 -12.53 15.73
C ILE A 34 1.25 -12.56 14.22
N LEU A 35 1.54 -11.48 13.47
CA LEU A 35 1.25 -11.37 12.03
C LEU A 35 1.72 -12.56 11.19
N PRO A 36 2.95 -13.11 11.35
CA PRO A 36 3.39 -14.26 10.54
C PRO A 36 2.55 -15.52 10.71
N PHE A 37 1.75 -15.58 11.77
CA PHE A 37 0.91 -16.72 12.11
C PHE A 37 -0.57 -16.44 11.86
N MET A 38 -0.96 -15.22 11.52
CA MET A 38 -2.34 -14.87 11.18
C MET A 38 -2.71 -15.39 9.79
N ASN A 39 -3.99 -15.31 9.42
CA ASN A 39 -4.38 -15.45 8.01
C ASN A 39 -4.58 -14.06 7.41
N GLU A 40 -4.51 -13.99 6.07
CA GLU A 40 -4.62 -12.74 5.31
C GLU A 40 -5.92 -11.99 5.61
N LYS A 41 -7.04 -12.72 5.68
CA LYS A 41 -8.35 -12.12 5.98
C LYS A 41 -8.40 -11.41 7.34
N ASP A 42 -7.83 -11.99 8.38
CA ASP A 42 -7.80 -11.36 9.70
C ASP A 42 -6.89 -10.12 9.71
N VAL A 43 -5.82 -10.12 8.90
CA VAL A 43 -4.97 -8.95 8.69
C VAL A 43 -5.73 -7.84 7.95
N ASP A 44 -6.47 -8.19 6.89
CA ASP A 44 -7.32 -7.25 6.15
C ASP A 44 -8.43 -6.66 7.02
N ASP A 45 -9.04 -7.48 7.90
CA ASP A 45 -10.02 -7.02 8.90
C ASP A 45 -9.38 -5.98 9.84
N ILE A 46 -8.12 -6.15 10.25
CA ILE A 46 -7.40 -5.17 11.09
C ILE A 46 -7.11 -3.89 10.31
N CYS A 47 -6.61 -4.01 9.08
CA CYS A 47 -6.38 -2.87 8.19
C CYS A 47 -7.65 -2.04 7.99
N SER A 48 -8.79 -2.70 7.82
CA SER A 48 -10.10 -2.06 7.69
C SER A 48 -10.51 -1.33 8.97
N GLN A 49 -10.32 -1.95 10.14
CA GLN A 49 -10.55 -1.31 11.44
C GLN A 49 -9.70 -0.06 11.64
N VAL A 50 -8.42 -0.09 11.23
CA VAL A 50 -7.52 1.07 11.31
C VAL A 50 -7.98 2.20 10.39
N ALA A 51 -8.47 1.87 9.18
CA ALA A 51 -9.02 2.85 8.25
C ALA A 51 -10.31 3.51 8.79
N GLU A 52 -11.17 2.75 9.45
CA GLU A 52 -12.40 3.24 10.07
C GLU A 52 -12.15 3.99 11.39
N ASN A 53 -11.09 3.63 12.12
CA ASN A 53 -10.69 4.24 13.38
C ASN A 53 -9.18 4.60 13.39
N PRO A 54 -8.82 5.81 12.93
CA PRO A 54 -7.43 6.26 12.88
C PRO A 54 -6.69 6.29 14.22
N GLU A 55 -7.37 6.25 15.38
CA GLU A 55 -6.71 6.17 16.69
C GLU A 55 -5.91 4.87 16.86
N LEU A 56 -6.31 3.81 16.14
CA LEU A 56 -5.62 2.51 16.12
C LEU A 56 -4.24 2.56 15.46
N LEU A 57 -3.92 3.62 14.69
CA LEU A 57 -2.57 3.82 14.14
C LEU A 57 -1.49 3.90 15.23
N SER A 58 -1.86 4.27 16.47
CA SER A 58 -0.94 4.24 17.60
C SER A 58 -0.57 2.82 18.07
N LYS A 59 -1.35 1.81 17.69
CA LYS A 59 -1.22 0.40 18.09
C LYS A 59 -0.76 -0.52 16.95
N VAL A 60 -0.82 -0.04 15.71
CA VAL A 60 -0.54 -0.83 14.51
C VAL A 60 0.60 -0.20 13.72
N ASN A 61 1.61 -1.01 13.38
CA ASN A 61 2.63 -0.62 12.42
C ASN A 61 2.21 -1.08 11.02
N MET A 62 1.62 -0.17 10.22
CA MET A 62 1.11 -0.49 8.88
C MET A 62 2.17 -1.12 7.96
N ALA A 63 3.41 -0.64 8.00
CA ALA A 63 4.51 -1.19 7.20
C ALA A 63 4.79 -2.67 7.52
N ALA A 64 4.54 -3.10 8.75
CA ALA A 64 4.69 -4.49 9.15
C ALA A 64 3.47 -5.36 8.77
N MET A 65 2.31 -4.75 8.48
CA MET A 65 1.10 -5.46 8.06
C MET A 65 1.17 -5.87 6.58
N TYR A 66 1.76 -5.03 5.72
CA TYR A 66 1.73 -5.21 4.26
C TYR A 66 2.19 -6.59 3.76
N PRO A 67 3.25 -7.24 4.30
CA PRO A 67 3.63 -8.58 3.87
C PRO A 67 2.58 -9.68 4.15
N PHE A 68 1.55 -9.37 4.94
CA PHE A 68 0.53 -10.32 5.39
C PHE A 68 -0.90 -9.89 5.02
N ALA A 69 -1.07 -8.72 4.40
CA ALA A 69 -2.35 -8.22 3.91
C ALA A 69 -2.55 -8.60 2.44
N SER A 70 -3.81 -8.62 1.97
CA SER A 70 -4.08 -8.79 0.55
C SER A 70 -3.70 -7.55 -0.25
N GLU A 71 -3.30 -7.75 -1.51
CA GLU A 71 -3.06 -6.65 -2.46
C GLU A 71 -4.27 -5.71 -2.57
N GLU A 72 -5.50 -6.25 -2.58
CA GLU A 72 -6.73 -5.44 -2.62
C GLU A 72 -6.83 -4.48 -1.42
N CYS A 73 -6.46 -4.95 -0.22
CA CYS A 73 -6.44 -4.11 0.98
C CYS A 73 -5.36 -3.03 0.87
N ILE A 74 -4.17 -3.41 0.43
CA ILE A 74 -3.01 -2.53 0.29
C ILE A 74 -3.28 -1.44 -0.75
N ASP A 75 -3.83 -1.80 -1.91
CA ASP A 75 -4.23 -0.87 -2.97
C ASP A 75 -5.22 0.17 -2.47
N LYS A 76 -6.25 -0.24 -1.71
CA LYS A 76 -7.24 0.68 -1.14
C LYS A 76 -6.58 1.69 -0.19
N ILE A 77 -5.71 1.21 0.69
CA ILE A 77 -4.99 2.07 1.65
C ILE A 77 -4.06 3.02 0.91
N PHE A 78 -3.31 2.50 -0.07
CA PHE A 78 -2.35 3.27 -0.84
C PHE A 78 -3.03 4.39 -1.63
N LEU A 79 -4.09 4.08 -2.37
CA LEU A 79 -4.88 5.06 -3.14
C LEU A 79 -5.55 6.11 -2.23
N ALA A 80 -6.04 5.71 -1.05
CA ALA A 80 -6.56 6.64 -0.06
C ALA A 80 -5.48 7.58 0.47
N GLY A 81 -4.25 7.09 0.66
CA GLY A 81 -3.09 7.91 0.98
C GLY A 81 -2.81 8.95 -0.11
N ILE A 82 -2.69 8.51 -1.36
CA ILE A 82 -2.41 9.38 -2.52
C ILE A 82 -3.46 10.49 -2.64
N THR A 83 -4.75 10.14 -2.50
CA THR A 83 -5.86 11.11 -2.56
C THR A 83 -5.75 12.19 -1.46
N ASN A 84 -5.17 11.83 -0.32
CA ASN A 84 -4.92 12.74 0.80
C ASN A 84 -3.54 13.44 0.72
N GLY A 85 -2.83 13.34 -0.41
CA GLY A 85 -1.52 13.95 -0.62
C GLY A 85 -0.39 13.28 0.17
N LYS A 86 -0.55 12.00 0.54
CA LYS A 86 0.45 11.23 1.28
C LYS A 86 0.81 9.95 0.54
N THR A 87 2.09 9.73 0.28
CA THR A 87 2.55 8.44 -0.27
C THR A 87 3.14 7.61 0.86
N ASP A 88 2.64 6.38 1.05
CA ASP A 88 3.28 5.40 1.93
C ASP A 88 4.23 4.51 1.12
N ASN A 89 5.49 4.92 1.05
CA ASN A 89 6.51 4.19 0.30
C ASN A 89 6.74 2.77 0.83
N ALA A 90 6.37 2.46 2.07
CA ALA A 90 6.50 1.11 2.61
C ALA A 90 5.48 0.14 1.99
N ALA A 91 4.37 0.66 1.45
CA ALA A 91 3.36 -0.13 0.76
C ALA A 91 3.79 -0.53 -0.66
N LEU A 92 4.62 0.28 -1.34
CA LEU A 92 4.97 0.13 -2.75
C LEU A 92 5.36 -1.29 -3.20
N PRO A 93 6.18 -2.07 -2.45
CA PRO A 93 6.52 -3.43 -2.84
C PRO A 93 5.35 -4.42 -2.85
N PHE A 94 4.19 -4.02 -2.33
CA PHE A 94 3.00 -4.85 -2.13
C PHE A 94 1.74 -4.27 -2.80
N VAL A 95 1.85 -3.11 -3.46
CA VAL A 95 0.77 -2.55 -4.28
C VAL A 95 0.69 -3.36 -5.57
N SER A 96 -0.52 -3.67 -6.03
CA SER A 96 -0.70 -4.46 -7.25
C SER A 96 -0.25 -3.70 -8.50
N ASP A 97 0.21 -4.45 -9.50
CA ASP A 97 0.54 -3.89 -10.83
C ASP A 97 -0.67 -3.16 -11.43
N GLU A 98 -1.89 -3.66 -11.25
CA GLU A 98 -3.12 -3.01 -11.73
C GLU A 98 -3.33 -1.63 -11.08
N CYS A 99 -3.06 -1.52 -9.77
CA CYS A 99 -3.16 -0.25 -9.06
C CYS A 99 -2.10 0.75 -9.53
N LEU A 100 -0.86 0.30 -9.71
CA LEU A 100 0.24 1.13 -10.23
C LEU A 100 -0.02 1.60 -11.66
N HIS A 101 -0.50 0.71 -12.54
CA HIS A 101 -0.87 1.04 -13.91
C HIS A 101 -1.93 2.14 -13.96
N ARG A 102 -2.98 2.04 -13.13
CA ARG A 102 -4.02 3.06 -13.04
C ARG A 102 -3.48 4.41 -12.59
N LEU A 103 -2.54 4.43 -11.64
CA LEU A 103 -1.88 5.68 -11.23
C LEU A 103 -1.04 6.30 -12.35
N VAL A 104 -0.38 5.48 -13.17
CA VAL A 104 0.33 5.94 -14.36
C VAL A 104 -0.65 6.54 -15.37
N GLU A 105 -1.76 5.87 -15.67
CA GLU A 105 -2.80 6.41 -16.56
C GLU A 105 -3.34 7.75 -16.05
N ASP A 106 -3.67 7.85 -14.76
CA ASP A 106 -4.19 9.06 -14.12
C ASP A 106 -3.18 10.21 -14.22
N TYR A 107 -1.89 9.94 -13.95
CA TYR A 107 -0.79 10.91 -14.09
C TYR A 107 -0.64 11.43 -15.52
N LEU A 108 -0.86 10.57 -16.51
CA LEU A 108 -0.75 10.95 -17.91
C LEU A 108 -1.95 11.76 -18.41
N GLN A 109 -3.14 11.53 -17.85
CA GLN A 109 -4.37 12.24 -18.20
C GLN A 109 -4.49 13.60 -17.49
N ASN A 110 -3.99 13.72 -16.27
CA ASN A 110 -4.16 14.89 -15.42
C ASN A 110 -2.82 15.51 -15.03
N ASP A 111 -2.49 16.68 -15.61
CA ASP A 111 -1.30 17.45 -15.24
C ASP A 111 -1.36 18.00 -13.78
N SER A 112 -2.47 17.80 -13.07
CA SER A 112 -2.72 18.27 -11.69
C SER A 112 -2.48 17.19 -10.62
N VAL A 113 -2.03 16.00 -11.00
CA VAL A 113 -1.78 14.92 -10.04
C VAL A 113 -0.46 15.21 -9.30
N GLU A 114 -0.57 15.68 -8.07
CA GLU A 114 0.55 15.98 -7.18
C GLU A 114 1.08 14.72 -6.47
N PHE A 115 1.49 13.69 -7.22
CA PHE A 115 2.30 12.60 -6.66
C PHE A 115 3.63 12.46 -7.41
N GLU A 116 4.68 12.08 -6.68
CA GLU A 116 6.02 11.89 -7.24
C GLU A 116 6.08 10.56 -8.03
N ILE A 117 5.73 10.61 -9.32
CA ILE A 117 5.77 9.44 -10.23
C ILE A 117 7.12 8.70 -10.24
N ASP A 118 8.21 9.44 -10.02
CA ASP A 118 9.58 8.90 -10.00
C ASP A 118 9.78 7.83 -8.90
N GLN A 119 9.01 7.90 -7.81
CA GLN A 119 9.06 6.91 -6.72
C GLN A 119 8.51 5.54 -7.17
N LEU A 120 7.65 5.50 -8.18
CA LEU A 120 7.04 4.27 -8.67
C LEU A 120 7.98 3.49 -9.59
N TYR A 121 8.99 4.13 -10.22
CA TYR A 121 9.81 3.49 -11.26
C TYR A 121 10.40 2.11 -10.90
N PRO A 122 10.84 1.82 -9.66
CA PRO A 122 11.33 0.48 -9.30
C PRO A 122 10.26 -0.61 -9.30
N PHE A 123 8.98 -0.22 -9.26
CA PHE A 123 7.82 -1.09 -9.11
C PHE A 123 6.95 -1.14 -10.37
N LEU A 124 7.13 -0.21 -11.32
CA LEU A 124 6.42 -0.23 -12.59
C LEU A 124 6.95 -1.32 -13.52
N ASP A 125 6.05 -1.89 -14.31
CA ASP A 125 6.40 -2.83 -15.37
C ASP A 125 6.99 -2.13 -16.62
N GLU A 126 7.42 -2.93 -17.59
CA GLU A 126 7.98 -2.38 -18.85
C GLU A 126 6.95 -1.57 -19.65
N GLU A 127 5.68 -1.94 -19.59
CA GLU A 127 4.60 -1.28 -20.34
C GLU A 127 4.38 0.15 -19.82
N ASP A 128 4.29 0.31 -18.50
CA ASP A 128 4.11 1.59 -17.82
C ASP A 128 5.30 2.53 -18.03
N ILE A 129 6.53 2.01 -17.86
CA ILE A 129 7.75 2.77 -18.13
C ILE A 129 7.77 3.24 -19.60
N ARG A 130 7.37 2.37 -20.53
CA ARG A 130 7.30 2.72 -21.95
C ARG A 130 6.23 3.77 -22.23
N LEU A 131 5.10 3.72 -21.55
CA LEU A 131 4.00 4.67 -21.69
C LEU A 131 4.43 6.07 -21.21
N LEU A 132 5.07 6.14 -20.04
CA LEU A 132 5.66 7.37 -19.49
C LEU A 132 6.69 7.96 -20.45
N PHE A 133 7.64 7.14 -20.93
CA PHE A 133 8.68 7.58 -21.87
C PHE A 133 8.11 8.11 -23.19
N LYS A 134 7.16 7.40 -23.81
CA LYS A 134 6.52 7.87 -25.06
C LYS A 134 5.80 9.20 -24.86
N THR A 135 5.12 9.37 -23.72
CA THR A 135 4.41 10.61 -23.42
C THR A 135 5.37 11.76 -23.20
N TYR A 136 6.49 11.53 -22.50
CA TYR A 136 7.57 12.50 -22.37
C TYR A 136 8.07 12.97 -23.73
N ILE A 137 8.42 12.04 -24.64
CA ILE A 137 8.86 12.40 -25.99
C ILE A 137 7.79 13.20 -26.73
N LYS A 138 6.51 12.80 -26.65
CA LYS A 138 5.40 13.52 -27.30
C LYS A 138 5.26 14.96 -26.79
N ARG A 139 5.37 15.17 -25.47
CA ARG A 139 5.28 16.50 -24.82
C ARG A 139 6.48 17.39 -25.16
N HIS A 140 7.67 16.83 -25.34
CA HIS A 140 8.92 17.57 -25.59
C HIS A 140 9.38 17.59 -27.05
N ARG A 141 8.66 16.93 -27.97
CA ARG A 141 8.95 17.01 -29.41
C ARG A 141 8.66 18.43 -29.89
N LYS A 142 9.69 19.14 -30.35
CA LYS A 142 9.52 20.42 -31.04
C LYS A 142 8.56 20.20 -32.22
N LYS A 143 7.50 21.02 -32.31
CA LYS A 143 6.76 21.15 -33.57
C LYS A 143 7.78 21.66 -34.59
N THR A 144 8.17 20.84 -35.55
CA THR A 144 8.80 21.34 -36.76
C THR A 144 7.80 22.31 -37.35
N SER A 145 8.13 23.60 -37.33
CA SER A 145 7.44 24.60 -38.11
C SER A 145 7.56 24.17 -39.57
N ASP A 146 6.47 23.68 -40.14
CA ASP A 146 6.26 23.66 -41.57
C ASP A 146 6.22 25.12 -42.04
N ASN A 147 7.40 25.71 -42.15
CA ASN A 147 7.68 26.91 -42.92
C ASN A 147 8.82 26.51 -43.84
N GLU A 148 8.46 25.99 -45.01
CA GLU A 148 9.25 26.15 -46.22
C GLU A 148 8.35 25.81 -47.43
N GLN A 149 7.75 26.90 -47.94
CA GLN A 149 7.46 27.25 -49.34
C GLN A 149 6.66 26.30 -50.23
#